data_AF-A0A7K3DZG4-F1
#
_entry.id   AF-A0A7K3DZG4-F1
#
_cell.length_a   1.000
_cell.length_b   1.000
_cell.length_c   1.000
_cell.angle_alpha   90.00
_cell.angle_beta   90.00
_cell.angle_gamma   90.00
#
_symmetry.space_group_name_H-M   'P 1'
#
loop_
_entity.id
_entity.type
_entity.pdbx_description
1 polymer ?
#
loop_
_entity_poly.entity_id
_entity_poly.type
_entity_poly.pdbx_seq_one_letter_code
_entity_poly.pdbx_strand_id
1 'polypeptide(L)' 'MPLFKRRTAGKPGEWFYCLEHKKVEEGPDCPGKDRMGPYASRQEATRAMETAQERNAEWENDPRWHDTPATDSNTD' A
#
# COMPACT_ATOMS: atom_id res chain seq x y z
N MET A 1 30.58 6.76 -17.77
CA MET A 1 30.28 6.66 -16.31
C MET A 1 28.84 6.22 -16.18
N PRO A 2 28.51 5.07 -15.57
CA PRO A 2 27.12 4.64 -15.47
C PRO A 2 26.38 5.55 -14.47
N LEU A 3 25.44 6.35 -14.98
CA LEU A 3 24.72 7.43 -14.29
C LEU A 3 23.53 6.96 -13.44
N PHE A 4 23.39 5.66 -13.19
CA PHE A 4 22.22 5.13 -12.48
C PHE A 4 22.63 4.24 -11.31
N LYS A 5 23.12 4.87 -10.23
CA LYS A 5 23.13 4.23 -8.91
C LYS A 5 21.75 4.44 -8.28
N ARG A 6 20.76 3.63 -8.69
CA ARG A 6 19.54 3.46 -7.89
C ARG A 6 19.93 2.70 -6.62
N ARG A 7 20.35 3.43 -5.60
CA ARG A 7 20.48 2.90 -4.24
C ARG A 7 19.18 3.16 -3.51
N THR A 8 18.24 2.23 -3.62
CA THR A 8 17.16 2.08 -2.64
C THR A 8 17.22 0.65 -2.10
N ALA A 9 18.42 0.24 -1.68
CA ALA A 9 18.49 -0.76 -0.63
C ALA A 9 18.18 0.01 0.65
N GLY A 10 17.05 -0.32 1.28
CA GLY A 10 16.60 0.37 2.47
C GLY A 10 17.74 0.42 3.48
N LYS A 11 18.00 1.60 4.05
CA LYS A 11 19.02 1.72 5.10
C LYS A 11 18.60 0.83 6.27
N PRO A 12 19.55 0.24 7.02
CA PRO A 12 19.20 -0.46 8.26
C PRO A 12 18.39 0.49 9.16
N GLY A 13 17.19 0.07 9.56
CA GLY A 13 16.20 0.91 10.25
C GLY A 13 15.04 1.42 9.39
N GLU A 14 15.03 1.17 8.07
CA GLU A 14 13.86 1.44 7.22
C GLU A 14 12.95 0.21 7.14
N TRP A 15 11.70 0.39 7.57
CA TRP A 15 10.67 -0.64 7.59
C TRP A 15 9.72 -0.47 6.43
N PHE A 16 9.31 -1.57 5.84
CA PHE A 16 8.41 -1.57 4.71
C PHE A 16 7.27 -2.56 4.94
N TYR A 17 6.09 -2.24 4.44
CA TYR A 17 4.98 -3.15 4.41
C TYR A 17 4.78 -3.70 3.00
N CYS A 18 4.81 -5.02 2.85
CA CYS A 18 4.50 -5.67 1.58
C CYS A 18 2.99 -5.87 1.45
N LEU A 19 2.37 -5.28 0.44
CA LEU A 19 0.94 -5.33 0.15
C LEU A 19 0.49 -6.74 -0.29
N GLU A 20 1.38 -7.50 -0.91
CA GLU A 20 1.11 -8.88 -1.35
C GLU A 20 1.08 -9.85 -0.17
N HIS A 21 2.13 -9.83 0.67
CA HIS A 21 2.27 -10.71 1.83
C HIS A 21 1.56 -10.19 3.09
N LYS A 22 1.04 -8.96 3.05
CA LYS A 22 0.39 -8.26 4.17
C LYS A 22 1.21 -8.25 5.46
N LYS A 23 2.53 -8.14 5.35
CA LYS A 23 3.45 -8.17 6.50
C LYS A 23 4.48 -7.06 6.42
N VAL A 24 4.99 -6.67 7.59
CA VAL A 24 6.10 -5.73 7.72
C VAL A 24 7.43 -6.48 7.60
N GLU A 25 8.31 -6.01 6.73
CA GLU A 25 9.66 -6.53 6.48
C GLU A 25 10.72 -5.44 6.64
N GLU A 26 11.90 -5.84 7.13
CA GLU A 26 13.08 -4.98 7.19
C GLU A 26 13.88 -5.14 5.88
N GLY A 27 13.69 -4.22 4.95
CA GLY A 27 14.44 -4.19 3.69
C GLY A 27 13.63 -4.46 2.41
N PRO A 28 14.31 -4.56 1.25
CA PRO A 28 13.70 -4.73 -0.07
C PRO A 28 13.50 -6.20 -0.45
N ASP A 29 12.74 -6.97 0.33
CA ASP A 29 12.34 -8.34 -0.05
C ASP A 29 11.30 -8.34 -1.19
N CYS A 30 10.28 -7.48 -1.10
CA CYS A 30 9.27 -7.31 -2.15
C CYS A 30 9.67 -6.26 -3.20
N PRO A 31 9.20 -6.40 -4.46
CA PRO A 31 9.36 -5.36 -5.48
C PRO A 31 8.77 -4.03 -5.01
N GLY A 32 9.40 -2.92 -5.39
CA GLY A 32 8.95 -1.59 -4.95
C GLY A 32 7.50 -1.23 -5.29
N LYS A 33 6.88 -1.91 -6.26
CA LYS A 33 5.47 -1.72 -6.65
C LYS A 33 4.50 -2.22 -5.57
N ASP A 34 4.89 -3.26 -4.81
CA ASP A 34 4.03 -3.91 -3.81
C ASP A 34 4.42 -3.49 -2.40
N ARG A 35 5.14 -2.37 -2.26
CA ARG A 35 5.78 -1.98 -1.00
C ARG A 35 5.38 -0.57 -0.59
N MET A 36 4.82 -0.46 0.61
CA MET A 36 4.49 0.80 1.29
C MET A 36 5.59 1.14 2.30
N GLY A 37 6.13 2.35 2.25
CA GLY A 37 7.23 2.80 3.12
C GLY A 37 8.25 3.66 2.34
N PRO A 38 9.29 4.21 2.98
CA PRO A 38 9.92 3.75 4.23
C PRO A 38 9.25 4.29 5.51
N TYR A 39 9.13 3.42 6.51
CA TYR A 39 8.70 3.77 7.87
C TYR A 39 9.89 3.71 8.82
N ALA A 40 9.89 4.55 9.85
CA ALA A 40 10.99 4.63 10.81
C ALA A 40 11.04 3.43 11.77
N SER A 41 9.92 2.72 11.93
CA SER A 41 9.82 1.55 12.81
C SER A 41 8.82 0.52 12.29
N ARG A 42 8.97 -0.73 12.76
CA ARG A 42 8.01 -1.81 12.47
C ARG A 42 6.59 -1.46 12.91
N GLN A 43 6.47 -0.86 14.09
CA GLN A 43 5.17 -0.48 14.67
C GLN A 43 4.51 0.64 13.87
N GLU A 44 5.28 1.60 13.39
CA GLU A 44 4.76 2.65 12.51
C GLU A 44 4.25 2.07 11.18
N ALA A 45 4.99 1.14 10.58
CA ALA A 45 4.56 0.45 9.37
C ALA A 45 3.25 -0.33 9.58
N THR A 46 3.14 -1.09 10.69
CA THR A 46 1.91 -1.81 11.03
C THR A 46 0.75 -0.84 11.22
N ARG A 47 0.93 0.19 12.05
CA ARG A 47 -0.12 1.15 12.38
C ARG A 47 -0.59 1.95 11.16
N ALA A 48 0.34 2.36 10.29
CA ALA A 48 0.00 3.06 9.06
C ALA A 48 -0.92 2.22 8.16
N MET A 49 -0.67 0.91 8.10
CA MET A 49 -1.48 -0.01 7.32
C MET A 49 -2.81 -0.37 7.97
N GLU A 50 -2.86 -0.50 9.29
CA GLU A 50 -4.12 -0.64 10.04
C GLU A 50 -5.03 0.55 9.76
N THR A 51 -4.52 1.77 9.94
CA THR A 51 -5.28 3.00 9.66
C THR A 51 -5.69 3.13 8.19
N ALA A 52 -4.84 2.70 7.26
CA ALA A 52 -5.20 2.68 5.84
C ALA A 52 -6.35 1.69 5.57
N GLN A 53 -6.33 0.50 6.19
CA GLN A 53 -7.42 -0.46 6.08
C GLN A 53 -8.72 0.06 6.67
N GLU A 54 -8.67 0.70 7.86
CA GLU A 54 -9.84 1.31 8.48
C GLU A 54 -10.48 2.36 7.57
N ARG A 55 -9.69 3.30 7.04
CA ARG A 55 -10.19 4.34 6.13
C ARG A 55 -10.69 3.77 4.82
N ASN A 56 -10.01 2.77 4.27
CA ASN A 56 -10.47 2.08 3.08
C ASN A 56 -11.84 1.45 3.34
N ALA A 57 -12.03 0.78 4.48
CA ALA A 57 -13.34 0.22 4.84
C ALA A 57 -14.41 1.31 4.98
N GLU A 58 -14.09 2.47 5.56
CA GLU A 58 -15.02 3.61 5.63
C GLU A 58 -15.39 4.11 4.22
N TRP A 59 -14.42 4.26 3.32
CA TRP A 59 -14.66 4.69 1.94
C TRP A 59 -15.44 3.66 1.12
N GLU A 60 -15.15 2.38 1.30
CA GLU A 60 -15.86 1.25 0.66
C GLU A 60 -17.29 1.09 1.17
N ASN A 61 -17.74 1.83 2.19
CA ASN A 61 -19.14 1.84 2.63
C ASN A 61 -19.81 3.21 2.51
N ASP A 62 -19.09 4.24 2.02
CA ASP A 62 -19.63 5.60 1.93
C ASP A 62 -20.55 5.73 0.69
N PRO A 63 -21.85 5.97 0.87
CA PRO A 63 -22.81 6.06 -0.23
C PRO A 63 -22.48 7.18 -1.22
N ARG A 64 -21.74 8.23 -0.79
CA ARG A 64 -21.31 9.33 -1.67
C ARG A 64 -20.30 8.88 -2.74
N TRP A 65 -19.62 7.77 -2.51
CA TRP A 65 -18.68 7.19 -3.48
C TRP A 65 -19.24 5.93 -4.16
N HIS A 66 -20.35 5.38 -3.65
CA HIS A 66 -21.08 4.23 -4.19
C HIS A 66 -22.28 4.61 -5.06
N ASP A 67 -22.28 5.81 -5.63
CA ASP A 67 -23.24 6.21 -6.67
C ASP A 67 -22.93 5.45 -7.97
N THR A 68 -23.31 4.17 -8.01
CA THR A 68 -23.42 3.42 -9.26
C THR A 68 -24.78 3.73 -9.87
N PRO A 69 -24.89 4.50 -10.98
CA PRO A 69 -26.04 4.31 -11.83
C PRO A 69 -25.92 2.88 -12.38
N ALA A 70 -26.75 1.98 -11.87
CA ALA A 70 -27.04 0.72 -12.54
C ALA A 70 -27.66 1.07 -13.91
N THR A 71 -26.81 1.23 -14.91
CA THR A 71 -27.14 1.37 -16.33
C THR A 71 -25.93 0.71 -16.98
N ASP A 72 -25.99 -0.37 -17.73
CA ASP A 72 -27.00 -0.92 -18.63
C ASP A 72 -26.58 -2.37 -18.92
N SER A 73 -27.52 -3.29 -19.03
CA SER A 73 -27.25 -4.59 -19.63
C SER A 73 -28.50 -5.08 -20.33
N ASN A 74 -28.59 -4.78 -21.62
CA ASN A 74 -29.33 -5.51 -22.66
C ASN A 74 -30.74 -6.01 -22.29
N THR A 75 -31.75 -5.19 -22.58
CA THR A 75 -33.05 -5.72 -23.03
C THR A 75 -33.10 -5.55 -24.55
N ASP A 76 -33.02 -6.71 -25.21
CA ASP A 76 -33.37 -7.10 -26.59
C ASP A 76 -33.79 -5.99 -27.59
#